data_AF-A0A2D8ABV8-F1
#
_entry.id   AF-A0A2D8ABV8-F1
#
_cell.length_a   1.000
_cell.length_b   1.000
_cell.length_c   1.000
_cell.angle_alpha   90.00
_cell.angle_beta   90.00
_cell.angle_gamma   90.00
#
_symmetry.space_group_name_H-M   'P 1'
#
loop_
_entity.id
_entity.type
_entity.pdbx_description
1 polymer ?
#
loop_
_entity_poly.entity_id
_entity_poly.type
_entity_poly.pdbx_seq_one_letter_code
_entity_poly.pdbx_strand_id
1 'polypeptide(L)'
;MNHLADVLLPVALLIAAGFFMRRYHFPGSDTQTADAFWKGAENLNYSFLFPALLFVSLASAPLNGSNIGTLYYAAASSLGLGFILLLLARFIRHWPAARFGVYLQGILRFNTYIGLAVAGAVYANEGLQTAAIVLSVLVP
;
A
#
# COMPACT_ATOMS: atom_id res chain seq x y z
N MET A 1 13.59 -1.37 -20.33
CA MET A 1 14.44 -1.75 -19.18
C MET A 1 14.79 -0.44 -18.44
N ASN A 2 13.83 0.19 -17.75
CA ASN A 2 13.76 0.24 -16.29
C ASN A 2 12.36 0.73 -15.80
N HIS A 3 11.27 0.10 -16.26
CA HIS A 3 9.90 0.54 -15.93
C HIS A 3 9.64 0.65 -14.41
N LEU A 4 10.31 -0.15 -13.59
CA LEU A 4 10.18 -0.05 -12.12
C LEU A 4 10.81 1.22 -11.56
N ALA A 5 11.95 1.66 -12.09
CA ALA A 5 12.58 2.90 -11.64
C ALA A 5 11.73 4.10 -12.04
N ASP A 6 11.19 4.10 -13.26
CA ASP A 6 10.33 5.18 -13.77
C ASP A 6 9.03 5.32 -12.95
N VAL A 7 8.56 4.23 -12.35
CA VAL A 7 7.33 4.17 -11.56
C VAL A 7 7.58 4.47 -10.08
N LEU A 8 8.66 3.94 -9.52
CA LEU A 8 8.99 4.14 -8.10
C LEU A 8 9.62 5.50 -7.84
N LEU A 9 10.33 6.06 -8.82
CA LEU A 9 11.02 7.35 -8.68
C LEU A 9 10.03 8.49 -8.36
N PRO A 10 8.90 8.67 -9.08
CA PRO A 10 7.90 9.69 -8.72
C PRO A 10 7.37 9.54 -7.29
N VAL A 11 7.04 8.31 -6.88
CA VAL A 11 6.54 8.03 -5.52
C VAL A 11 7.61 8.32 -4.47
N ALA A 12 8.84 7.89 -4.71
CA ALA A 12 9.99 8.16 -3.84
C ALA A 12 10.30 9.66 -3.74
N LEU A 13 10.25 10.38 -4.86
CA LEU A 13 10.43 11.83 -4.90
C LEU A 13 9.32 12.56 -4.14
N LEU A 14 8.08 12.08 -4.22
CA LEU A 14 6.95 12.66 -3.50
C LEU A 14 7.08 12.46 -1.98
N ILE A 15 7.52 11.27 -1.55
CA ILE A 15 7.84 10.99 -0.14
C ILE A 15 9.00 11.88 0.33
N ALA A 16 10.07 11.98 -0.47
CA ALA A 16 11.21 12.84 -0.16
C ALA A 16 10.79 14.32 -0.07
N ALA A 17 9.94 14.79 -0.98
CA ALA A 17 9.41 16.15 -0.96
C ALA A 17 8.63 16.41 0.34
N GLY A 18 7.71 15.52 0.73
CA GLY A 18 6.99 15.63 2.00
C GLY A 18 7.92 15.65 3.22
N PHE A 19 8.96 14.80 3.21
CA PHE A 19 10.00 14.78 4.24
C PHE A 19 10.74 16.12 4.34
N PHE A 20 11.19 16.68 3.21
CA PHE A 20 11.88 17.97 3.19
C PHE A 20 10.95 19.12 3.57
N MET A 21 9.69 19.14 3.11
CA MET A 21 8.70 20.14 3.50
C MET A 21 8.52 20.17 5.02
N ARG A 22 8.33 18.99 5.65
CA ARG A 22 8.27 18.90 7.12
C ARG A 22 9.58 19.33 7.78
N ARG A 23 10.74 18.98 7.22
CA ARG A 23 12.06 19.34 7.75
C ARG A 23 12.32 20.84 7.73
N TYR A 24 11.76 21.55 6.76
CA TYR A 24 11.78 23.02 6.63
C TYR A 24 10.58 23.70 7.31
N HIS A 25 9.83 22.96 8.13
CA HIS A 25 8.66 23.43 8.86
C HIS A 25 7.47 23.84 7.99
N PHE A 26 7.50 23.62 6.68
CA PHE A 26 6.39 23.92 5.81
C PHE A 26 5.22 22.95 6.04
N PRO A 27 3.95 23.41 6.06
CA PRO A 27 3.46 24.79 5.84
C PRO A 27 3.37 25.69 7.09
N GLY A 28 3.93 25.27 8.23
CA GLY A 28 4.01 26.07 9.44
C GLY A 28 5.15 27.11 9.45
N SER A 29 5.14 27.96 10.47
CA SER A 29 6.23 28.92 10.75
C SER A 29 7.31 28.36 11.69
N ASP A 30 7.01 27.28 12.40
CA ASP A 30 7.89 26.59 13.34
C ASP A 30 7.60 25.08 13.35
N THR A 31 8.44 24.31 14.07
CA THR A 31 8.31 22.85 14.15
C THR A 31 6.95 22.42 14.72
N GLN A 32 6.43 23.12 15.72
CA GLN A 32 5.18 22.74 16.40
C GLN A 32 3.95 22.90 15.50
N THR A 33 3.89 24.01 14.78
CA THR A 33 2.81 24.32 13.82
C THR A 33 2.87 23.40 12.61
N ALA A 34 4.08 23.10 12.12
CA ALA A 34 4.28 22.12 11.07
C ALA A 34 3.77 20.74 11.48
N ASP A 35 4.20 20.24 12.65
CA ASP A 35 3.79 18.93 13.16
C ASP A 35 2.27 18.84 13.40
N ALA A 36 1.66 19.91 13.90
CA ALA A 36 0.21 19.98 14.06
C ALA A 36 -0.53 19.86 12.72
N PHE A 37 -0.04 20.54 11.66
CA PHE A 37 -0.57 20.40 10.31
C PHE A 37 -0.41 18.97 9.79
N TRP A 38 0.80 18.40 9.83
CA TRP A 38 1.08 17.07 9.29
C TRP A 38 0.26 15.98 10.00
N LYS A 39 0.11 16.07 11.32
CA LYS A 39 -0.77 15.18 12.10
C LYS A 39 -2.24 15.36 11.73
N GLY A 40 -2.69 16.60 11.53
CA GLY A 40 -4.05 16.89 11.07
C GLY A 40 -4.32 16.34 9.67
N ALA A 41 -3.38 16.52 8.74
CA ALA A 41 -3.45 16.00 7.39
C ALA A 41 -3.47 14.47 7.36
N GLU A 42 -2.65 13.82 8.18
CA GLU A 42 -2.66 12.36 8.35
C GLU A 42 -4.01 11.86 8.86
N ASN A 43 -4.55 12.48 9.91
CA ASN A 43 -5.86 12.13 10.47
C ASN A 43 -7.00 12.33 9.45
N LEU A 44 -6.99 13.43 8.72
CA LEU A 44 -7.98 13.70 7.67
C LEU A 44 -7.88 12.65 6.56
N ASN A 45 -6.66 12.32 6.15
CA ASN A 45 -6.41 11.32 5.13
C ASN A 45 -6.90 9.94 5.58
N TYR A 46 -6.51 9.48 6.76
CA TYR A 46 -6.91 8.17 7.29
C TYR A 46 -8.41 8.05 7.58
N SER A 47 -9.03 9.08 8.14
CA SER A 47 -10.42 9.01 8.58
C SER A 47 -11.43 9.29 7.47
N PHE A 48 -11.06 10.05 6.43
CA PHE A 48 -12.00 10.49 5.40
C PHE A 48 -11.51 10.25 3.97
N LEU A 49 -10.35 10.82 3.59
CA LEU A 49 -9.95 10.82 2.18
C LEU A 49 -9.63 9.42 1.66
N PHE A 50 -8.94 8.62 2.46
CA PHE A 50 -8.56 7.26 2.10
C PHE A 50 -9.78 6.33 2.04
N PRO A 51 -10.69 6.29 3.05
CA PRO A 51 -11.95 5.57 2.92
C PRO A 51 -12.80 6.01 1.72
N ALA A 52 -12.88 7.32 1.45
CA ALA A 52 -13.60 7.85 0.30
C ALA A 52 -12.97 7.40 -1.03
N LEU A 53 -11.63 7.43 -1.12
CA LEU A 53 -10.89 6.92 -2.28
C LEU A 53 -11.18 5.43 -2.52
N LEU A 54 -11.14 4.60 -1.47
CA LEU A 54 -11.45 3.18 -1.58
C LEU A 54 -12.90 2.96 -2.02
N PHE A 55 -13.85 3.67 -1.42
CA PHE A 55 -15.26 3.58 -1.78
C PHE A 55 -15.50 3.97 -3.23
N VAL A 56 -14.98 5.12 -3.68
CA VAL A 56 -15.13 5.59 -5.07
C VAL A 56 -14.44 4.64 -6.05
N SER A 57 -13.24 4.15 -5.71
CA SER A 57 -12.48 3.22 -6.55
C SER A 57 -13.22 1.89 -6.70
N LEU A 58 -13.84 1.38 -5.63
CA LEU A 58 -14.61 0.14 -5.64
C LEU A 58 -15.96 0.31 -6.34
N ALA A 59 -16.66 1.42 -6.10
CA ALA A 59 -17.95 1.72 -6.74
C ALA A 59 -17.79 1.95 -8.25
N SER A 60 -16.64 2.46 -8.69
CA SER A 60 -16.32 2.67 -10.09
C SER A 60 -15.63 1.46 -10.74
N ALA A 61 -15.29 0.44 -9.95
CA ALA A 61 -14.61 -0.75 -10.47
C ALA A 61 -15.58 -1.54 -11.35
N PRO A 62 -15.17 -1.96 -12.56
CA PRO A 62 -16.00 -2.76 -13.43
C PRO A 62 -16.17 -4.18 -12.85
N LEU A 63 -17.20 -4.37 -12.03
CA LEU A 63 -17.52 -5.66 -11.40
C LEU A 63 -18.04 -6.72 -12.38
N ASN A 64 -18.24 -6.34 -13.64
CA ASN A 64 -18.85 -7.18 -14.67
C ASN A 64 -17.80 -7.83 -15.59
N GLY A 65 -16.50 -7.64 -15.31
CA GLY A 65 -15.41 -8.24 -16.09
C GLY A 65 -15.18 -9.69 -15.71
N SER A 66 -15.01 -10.56 -16.72
CA SER A 66 -14.71 -12.00 -16.59
C SER A 66 -13.42 -12.33 -15.81
N ASN A 67 -12.69 -11.33 -15.31
CA ASN A 67 -11.34 -11.47 -14.76
C ASN A 67 -11.23 -11.20 -13.24
N ILE A 68 -12.32 -10.86 -12.55
CA ILE A 68 -12.29 -10.62 -11.09
C ILE A 68 -11.93 -11.89 -10.32
N GLY A 69 -12.48 -13.03 -10.74
CA GLY A 69 -12.09 -14.33 -10.19
C GLY A 69 -10.59 -14.58 -10.33
N THR A 70 -10.03 -14.29 -11.51
CA THR A 70 -8.59 -14.40 -11.76
C THR A 70 -7.78 -13.52 -10.83
N LEU A 71 -8.18 -12.25 -10.63
CA LEU A 71 -7.50 -11.32 -9.71
C LEU A 71 -7.60 -11.80 -8.24
N TYR A 72 -8.77 -12.28 -7.82
CA TYR A 72 -8.98 -12.86 -6.50
C TYR A 72 -8.05 -14.06 -6.28
N TYR A 73 -8.04 -15.02 -7.21
CA TYR A 73 -7.20 -16.21 -7.12
C TYR A 73 -5.72 -15.84 -7.15
N ALA A 74 -5.30 -14.90 -7.98
CA ALA A 74 -3.92 -14.43 -8.04
C ALA A 74 -3.47 -13.78 -6.72
N ALA A 75 -4.29 -12.91 -6.13
CA ALA A 75 -3.99 -12.25 -4.86
C ALA A 75 -3.94 -13.25 -3.69
N ALA A 76 -4.97 -14.10 -3.57
CA ALA A 76 -5.06 -15.09 -2.51
C ALA A 76 -3.97 -16.16 -2.61
N SER A 77 -3.67 -16.67 -3.81
CA SER A 77 -2.59 -17.64 -4.02
C SER A 77 -1.22 -17.03 -3.76
N SER A 78 -0.97 -15.78 -4.15
CA SER A 78 0.31 -15.10 -3.86
C SER A 78 0.54 -14.96 -2.35
N LEU A 79 -0.47 -14.53 -1.60
CA LEU A 79 -0.39 -14.50 -0.12
C LEU A 79 -0.19 -15.89 0.47
N GLY A 80 -0.98 -16.86 0.02
CA GLY A 80 -0.92 -18.25 0.51
C GLY A 80 0.44 -18.88 0.26
N LEU A 81 1.00 -18.71 -0.94
CA LEU A 81 2.34 -19.16 -1.29
C LEU A 81 3.41 -18.48 -0.42
N GLY A 82 3.33 -17.16 -0.23
CA GLY A 82 4.24 -16.44 0.66
C GLY A 82 4.20 -16.98 2.09
N PHE A 83 3.01 -17.23 2.61
CA PHE A 83 2.83 -17.83 3.93
C PHE A 83 3.41 -19.24 4.02
N ILE A 84 3.12 -20.12 3.04
CA ILE A 84 3.64 -21.49 3.01
C ILE A 84 5.17 -21.49 2.93
N LEU A 85 5.77 -20.64 2.10
CA LEU A 85 7.22 -20.51 1.98
C LEU A 85 7.86 -20.04 3.29
N LEU A 86 7.24 -19.08 3.99
CA LEU A 86 7.70 -18.64 5.30
C LEU A 86 7.56 -19.72 6.36
N LEU A 87 6.47 -20.48 6.32
CA LEU A 87 6.25 -21.59 7.23
C LEU A 87 7.30 -22.69 7.01
N LEU A 88 7.59 -23.03 5.75
CA LEU A 88 8.64 -23.97 5.40
C LEU A 88 10.02 -23.46 5.85
N ALA A 89 10.32 -22.17 5.62
CA ALA A 89 11.55 -21.55 6.08
C ALA A 89 11.68 -21.60 7.61
N ARG A 90 10.58 -21.39 8.35
CA ARG A 90 10.54 -21.54 9.81
C ARG A 90 10.92 -22.95 10.22
N PHE A 91 10.36 -23.97 9.57
CA PHE A 91 10.65 -25.38 9.89
C PHE A 91 12.11 -25.73 9.57
N ILE A 92 12.63 -25.36 8.40
CA ILE A 92 14.02 -25.66 8.00
C ILE A 92 15.01 -24.93 8.92
N ARG A 93 14.77 -23.65 9.21
CA ARG A 93 15.69 -22.81 9.99
C ARG A 93 15.43 -22.83 11.50
N HIS A 94 14.43 -23.60 11.95
CA HIS A 94 14.06 -23.76 13.37
C HIS A 94 13.85 -22.41 14.08
N TRP A 95 13.19 -21.46 13.42
CA TRP A 95 13.03 -20.12 13.99
C TRP A 95 12.10 -20.11 15.21
N PRO A 96 12.48 -19.39 16.29
CA PRO A 96 11.58 -19.18 17.41
C PRO A 96 10.37 -18.34 16.98
N ALA A 97 9.23 -18.53 17.66
CA ALA A 97 7.96 -17.89 17.30
C ALA A 97 8.07 -16.36 17.21
N ALA A 98 8.83 -15.73 18.11
CA ALA A 98 9.08 -14.29 18.10
C ALA A 98 9.71 -13.82 16.77
N ARG A 99 10.71 -14.54 16.26
CA ARG A 99 11.38 -14.20 15.00
C ARG A 99 10.50 -14.47 13.79
N PHE A 100 9.77 -15.59 13.80
CA PHE A 100 8.83 -15.91 12.74
C PHE A 100 7.72 -14.87 12.63
N GLY A 101 7.17 -14.39 13.75
CA GLY A 101 6.16 -13.33 13.76
C GLY A 101 6.64 -12.05 13.09
N VAL A 102 7.90 -11.64 13.33
CA VAL A 102 8.50 -10.48 12.67
C VAL A 102 8.60 -10.67 11.15
N TYR A 103 9.06 -11.83 10.67
CA TYR A 103 9.14 -12.08 9.23
C TYR A 103 7.76 -12.19 8.58
N LEU A 104 6.82 -12.85 9.24
CA LEU A 104 5.45 -12.98 8.75
C LEU A 104 4.79 -11.61 8.61
N GLN A 105 4.92 -10.75 9.62
CA GLN A 105 4.40 -9.39 9.55
C GLN A 105 5.18 -8.51 8.57
N GLY A 106 6.50 -8.65 8.46
CA GLY A 106 7.32 -7.82 7.58
C GLY A 106 7.18 -8.17 6.09
N ILE A 107 6.88 -9.43 5.76
CA ILE A 107 6.84 -9.91 4.38
C ILE A 107 5.41 -9.97 3.84
N LEU A 108 4.42 -10.38 4.65
CA LEU A 108 3.04 -10.53 4.19
C LEU A 108 2.17 -9.28 4.38
N ARG A 109 2.61 -8.28 5.16
CA ARG A 109 1.90 -6.99 5.23
C ARG A 109 2.32 -6.12 4.06
N PHE A 110 1.42 -5.95 3.12
CA PHE A 110 1.57 -4.99 2.02
C PHE A 110 1.24 -3.58 2.52
N ASN A 111 1.93 -2.58 1.97
CA ASN A 111 1.63 -1.18 2.23
C ASN A 111 0.60 -0.69 1.21
N THR A 112 -0.64 -0.56 1.64
CA THR A 112 -1.76 -0.15 0.79
C THR A 112 -1.56 1.23 0.16
N TYR A 113 -0.99 2.19 0.89
CA TYR A 113 -0.75 3.55 0.38
C TYR A 113 0.23 3.55 -0.79
N ILE A 114 1.38 2.90 -0.61
CA ILE A 114 2.39 2.80 -1.67
C ILE A 114 1.84 1.98 -2.84
N GLY A 115 1.12 0.88 -2.57
CA GLY A 115 0.49 0.05 -3.60
C GLY A 115 -0.48 0.84 -4.47
N LEU A 116 -1.36 1.63 -3.89
CA LEU A 116 -2.31 2.48 -4.62
C LEU A 116 -1.61 3.62 -5.37
N ALA A 117 -0.63 4.28 -4.74
CA ALA A 117 0.13 5.35 -5.37
C ALA A 117 0.87 4.85 -6.62
N VAL A 118 1.52 3.68 -6.52
CA VAL A 118 2.19 3.02 -7.63
C VAL A 118 1.19 2.59 -8.70
N ALA A 119 0.11 1.89 -8.32
CA ALA A 119 -0.89 1.41 -9.27
C ALA A 119 -1.55 2.57 -10.05
N GLY A 120 -1.89 3.66 -9.37
CA GLY A 120 -2.41 4.88 -9.99
C GLY A 120 -1.38 5.58 -10.87
N ALA A 121 -0.09 5.58 -10.50
CA ALA A 121 0.95 6.17 -11.34
C ALA A 121 1.20 5.38 -12.64
N VAL A 122 1.11 4.05 -12.60
CA VAL A 122 1.38 3.20 -13.78
C VAL A 122 0.18 3.08 -14.70
N TYR A 123 -1.00 2.83 -14.13
CA TYR A 123 -2.19 2.40 -14.88
C TYR A 123 -3.37 3.37 -14.69
N ALA A 124 -3.13 4.56 -14.12
CA ALA A 124 -4.15 5.58 -13.88
C ALA A 124 -5.39 5.00 -13.17
N ASN A 125 -6.60 5.31 -13.68
CA ASN A 125 -7.85 4.85 -13.09
C ASN A 125 -8.00 3.33 -13.11
N GLU A 126 -7.53 2.65 -14.15
CA GLU A 126 -7.60 1.17 -14.23
C GLU A 126 -6.74 0.51 -13.15
N GLY A 127 -5.58 1.12 -12.85
CA GLY A 127 -4.70 0.72 -11.75
C GLY A 127 -5.35 0.84 -10.39
N LEU A 128 -5.99 1.99 -10.13
CA LEU A 128 -6.69 2.24 -8.88
C LEU A 128 -7.87 1.29 -8.68
N GLN A 129 -8.64 1.00 -9.74
CA GLN A 129 -9.75 0.05 -9.69
C GLN A 129 -9.27 -1.39 -9.45
N THR A 130 -8.22 -1.82 -10.16
CA THR A 130 -7.63 -3.15 -9.98
C THR A 130 -7.06 -3.32 -8.58
N ALA A 131 -6.34 -2.30 -8.08
CA ALA A 131 -5.82 -2.28 -6.72
C ALA A 131 -6.95 -2.31 -5.68
N ALA A 132 -8.06 -1.58 -5.90
CA ALA A 132 -9.21 -1.62 -4.99
C ALA A 132 -9.85 -3.02 -4.90
N ILE A 133 -9.99 -3.73 -6.03
CA ILE A 133 -10.47 -5.13 -6.04
C ILE A 133 -9.51 -6.05 -5.29
N VAL A 134 -8.20 -5.91 -5.51
CA VAL A 134 -7.20 -6.69 -4.78
C VAL A 134 -7.27 -6.38 -3.28
N LEU A 135 -7.39 -5.10 -2.91
CA LEU A 135 -7.50 -4.69 -1.51
C LEU A 135 -8.75 -5.21 -0.82
N SER A 136 -9.89 -5.33 -1.51
CA SER A 136 -11.09 -5.94 -0.90
C SER A 136 -10.92 -7.42 -0.56
N VAL A 137 -9.92 -8.09 -1.14
CA VAL A 137 -9.54 -9.47 -0.81
C VAL A 137 -8.51 -9.52 0.31
N LEU A 138 -7.52 -8.63 0.23
CA LEU A 138 -6.37 -8.65 1.12
C LEU A 138 -6.63 -7.95 2.47
N VAL A 139 -7.54 -6.98 2.50
CA VAL A 139 -7.97 -6.23 3.68
C VAL A 139 -9.35 -6.75 4.08
N PRO A 140 -9.48 -7.48 5.19
CA PRO A 140 -10.74 -8.04 5.66
C PRO A 140 -11.73 -6.98 6.15
#